data_AF-A0A931PW89-F1
#
_entry.id   AF-A0A931PW89-F1
#
_cell.length_a   1.000
_cell.length_b   1.000
_cell.length_c   1.000
_cell.angle_alpha   90.00
_cell.angle_beta   90.00
_cell.angle_gamma   90.00
#
_symmetry.space_group_name_H-M   'P 1'
#
loop_
_entity.id
_entity.type
_entity.pdbx_description
1 polymer ?
#
loop_
_entity_poly.entity_id
_entity_poly.type
_entity_poly.pdbx_seq_one_letter_code
_entity_poly.pdbx_strand_id
1 'polypeptide(L)'
;MGRGAHLARELGLRYATTDFQKIGSSQLASEDQFYKLLAATLARQIGFTYDFAGEWLDVFGPGINMDNFIRTVLDASPGPLVWFMDEADRLFGIPFASDFFGLIRSWHNSRATESHGPWGRFTVAISYATEAHLFIQDLNQSPFNVGRHLQLRGFDREQVEELNHRYGDPLVSPGETQALLQLVSGQPFLTRRALDVVKRGAMDFPALLAHADRDDGPFGDHLKRILVAVSQLPEVLDALRSSPETSHLRDADGFHRLVSGGVMYQTSDNKIAFTCELYRRYLQMHLSP
;
A
#
# COMPACT_ATOMS: atom_id res chain seq x y z
N MET A 1 -6.35 0.69 -5.83
CA MET A 1 -6.15 0.99 -7.27
C MET A 1 -7.22 0.42 -8.20
N GLY A 2 -7.59 -0.86 -8.10
CA GLY A 2 -8.49 -1.51 -9.08
C GLY A 2 -9.81 -0.77 -9.38
N ARG A 3 -10.51 -0.23 -8.37
CA ARG A 3 -11.73 0.57 -8.60
C ARG A 3 -11.46 1.91 -9.33
N GLY A 4 -10.31 2.53 -9.09
CA GLY A 4 -9.91 3.75 -9.79
C GLY A 4 -9.66 3.49 -11.27
N ALA A 5 -9.00 2.39 -11.60
CA ALA A 5 -8.83 1.95 -12.99
C ALA A 5 -10.16 1.56 -13.66
N HIS A 6 -11.09 0.95 -12.92
CA HIS A 6 -12.45 0.69 -13.40
C HIS A 6 -13.19 1.99 -13.74
N LEU A 7 -13.18 2.96 -12.82
CA LEU A 7 -13.81 4.26 -13.04
C LEU A 7 -13.17 5.00 -14.21
N ALA A 8 -11.84 4.98 -14.34
CA ALA A 8 -11.15 5.57 -15.49
C ALA A 8 -11.64 4.96 -16.81
N ARG A 9 -11.87 3.65 -16.85
CA ARG A 9 -12.44 2.95 -18.00
C ARG A 9 -13.88 3.38 -18.29
N GLU A 10 -14.72 3.44 -17.26
CA GLU A 10 -16.12 3.88 -17.40
C GLU A 10 -16.23 5.32 -17.93
N LEU A 11 -15.30 6.18 -17.52
CA LEU A 11 -15.18 7.56 -17.98
C LEU A 11 -14.47 7.69 -19.34
N GLY A 12 -14.04 6.60 -19.96
CA GLY A 12 -13.33 6.61 -21.25
C GLY A 12 -11.95 7.27 -21.21
N LEU A 13 -11.33 7.35 -20.03
CA LEU A 13 -9.99 7.93 -19.87
C LEU A 13 -8.92 6.94 -20.33
N ARG A 14 -7.81 7.45 -20.90
CA ARG A 14 -6.62 6.62 -21.09
C ARG A 14 -6.00 6.35 -19.73
N TYR A 15 -5.71 5.09 -19.44
CA TYR A 15 -5.03 4.73 -18.21
C TYR A 15 -4.11 3.53 -18.39
N ALA A 16 -3.10 3.45 -17.54
CA ALA A 16 -2.25 2.29 -17.38
C ALA A 16 -2.18 1.89 -15.91
N THR A 17 -1.88 0.62 -15.65
CA THR A 17 -1.68 0.08 -14.32
C THR A 17 -0.33 -0.62 -14.25
N THR A 18 0.43 -0.34 -13.21
CA THR A 18 1.63 -1.08 -12.83
C THR A 18 1.40 -1.64 -11.45
N ASP A 19 1.61 -2.95 -11.31
CA ASP A 19 1.60 -3.64 -10.03
C ASP A 19 3.03 -4.13 -9.81
N PHE A 20 3.75 -3.47 -8.90
CA PHE A 20 5.15 -3.79 -8.67
C PHE A 20 5.34 -5.20 -8.11
N GLN A 21 4.31 -5.82 -7.48
CA GLN A 21 4.40 -7.23 -7.06
C GLN A 21 4.58 -8.21 -8.23
N LYS A 22 4.30 -7.80 -9.47
CA LYS A 22 4.49 -8.64 -10.67
C LYS A 22 5.88 -8.53 -11.29
N ILE A 23 6.69 -7.55 -10.90
CA ILE A 23 8.03 -7.35 -11.47
C ILE A 23 9.02 -8.26 -10.75
N GLY A 24 9.71 -9.13 -11.47
CA GLY A 24 10.66 -10.08 -10.90
C GLY A 24 11.98 -9.42 -10.47
N SER A 25 12.72 -10.07 -9.56
CA SER A 25 13.97 -9.54 -9.03
C SER A 25 15.02 -9.25 -10.10
N SER A 26 15.06 -10.02 -11.19
CA SER A 26 15.98 -9.78 -12.31
C SER A 26 15.71 -8.45 -13.01
N GLN A 27 14.44 -8.05 -13.14
CA GLN A 27 14.03 -6.79 -13.76
C GLN A 27 14.25 -5.59 -12.81
N LEU A 28 14.26 -5.83 -11.50
CA LEU A 28 14.58 -4.85 -10.47
C LEU A 28 16.09 -4.70 -10.21
N ALA A 29 16.93 -5.55 -10.81
CA ALA A 29 18.38 -5.50 -10.63
C ALA A 29 19.06 -4.42 -11.50
N SER A 30 18.36 -3.91 -12.52
CA SER A 30 18.88 -2.92 -13.47
C SER A 30 17.87 -1.80 -13.66
N GLU A 31 18.31 -0.57 -13.43
CA GLU A 31 17.52 0.63 -13.64
C GLU A 31 17.01 0.71 -15.09
N ASP A 32 17.89 0.50 -16.08
CA ASP A 32 17.50 0.50 -17.49
C ASP A 32 16.45 -0.56 -17.84
N GLN A 33 16.63 -1.81 -17.37
CA GLN A 33 15.65 -2.87 -17.61
C GLN A 33 14.31 -2.56 -16.95
N PHE A 34 14.34 -2.00 -15.75
CA PHE A 34 13.14 -1.57 -15.03
C PHE A 34 12.37 -0.50 -15.82
N TYR A 35 13.03 0.58 -16.24
CA TYR A 35 12.40 1.65 -17.00
C TYR A 35 11.89 1.18 -18.37
N LYS A 36 12.68 0.40 -19.12
CA LYS A 36 12.24 -0.18 -20.40
C LYS A 36 11.00 -1.06 -20.23
N LEU A 37 10.96 -1.89 -19.18
CA LEU A 37 9.80 -2.72 -18.87
C LEU A 37 8.56 -1.87 -18.57
N LEU A 38 8.71 -0.84 -17.73
CA LEU A 38 7.60 0.08 -17.42
C LEU A 38 7.10 0.79 -18.67
N ALA A 39 7.99 1.32 -19.51
CA ALA A 39 7.63 1.99 -20.75
C ALA A 39 6.90 1.02 -21.71
N ALA A 40 7.46 -0.17 -21.95
CA ALA A 40 6.86 -1.16 -22.84
C ALA A 40 5.48 -1.65 -22.35
N THR A 41 5.33 -1.87 -21.04
CA THR A 41 4.06 -2.30 -20.45
C THR A 41 3.01 -1.20 -20.44
N LEU A 42 3.41 0.06 -20.22
CA LEU A 42 2.54 1.22 -20.34
C LEU A 42 2.07 1.38 -21.78
N ALA A 43 3.00 1.42 -22.75
CA ALA A 43 2.71 1.56 -24.18
C ALA A 43 1.70 0.51 -24.64
N ARG A 44 1.93 -0.77 -24.28
CA ARG A 44 1.02 -1.88 -24.60
C ARG A 44 -0.39 -1.68 -24.03
N GLN A 45 -0.51 -1.23 -22.78
CA GLN A 45 -1.81 -1.05 -22.11
C GLN A 45 -2.66 0.05 -22.74
N ILE A 46 -2.02 1.12 -23.23
CA ILE A 46 -2.72 2.25 -23.86
C ILE A 46 -2.80 2.14 -25.39
N GLY A 47 -2.33 1.03 -25.98
CA GLY A 47 -2.32 0.83 -27.43
C GLY A 47 -1.37 1.75 -28.18
N PHE A 48 -0.26 2.16 -27.55
CA PHE A 48 0.76 3.03 -28.14
C PHE A 48 1.95 2.21 -28.66
N THR A 49 2.46 2.56 -29.83
CA THR A 49 3.67 1.96 -30.41
C THR A 49 4.82 2.94 -30.26
N TYR A 50 5.93 2.49 -29.67
CA TYR A 50 7.14 3.29 -29.44
C TYR A 50 8.34 2.62 -30.10
N ASP A 51 9.17 3.40 -30.80
CA ASP A 51 10.41 2.91 -31.41
C ASP A 51 11.52 2.87 -30.35
N PHE A 52 11.58 1.80 -29.57
CA PHE A 52 12.63 1.60 -28.57
C PHE A 52 14.03 1.53 -29.18
N ALA A 53 14.19 1.14 -30.45
CA ALA A 53 15.50 1.04 -31.06
C ALA A 53 16.04 2.41 -31.49
N GLY A 54 15.16 3.28 -31.99
CA GLY A 54 15.51 4.63 -32.44
C GLY A 54 15.45 5.72 -31.36
N GLU A 55 14.59 5.57 -30.35
CA GLU A 55 14.31 6.63 -29.38
C GLU A 55 14.82 6.34 -27.96
N TRP A 56 15.09 5.08 -27.60
CA TRP A 56 15.70 4.73 -26.30
C TRP A 56 17.23 4.65 -26.44
N LEU A 57 17.91 5.79 -26.33
CA LEU A 57 19.34 5.89 -26.62
C LEU A 57 20.20 5.89 -25.36
N ASP A 58 21.32 5.14 -25.39
CA ASP A 58 22.23 5.00 -24.23
C ASP A 58 22.76 6.35 -23.72
N VAL A 59 22.95 7.34 -24.61
CA VAL A 59 23.46 8.68 -24.26
C VAL A 59 22.56 9.44 -23.28
N PHE A 60 21.26 9.15 -23.26
CA PHE A 60 20.30 9.80 -22.36
C PHE A 60 20.23 9.12 -21.00
N GLY A 61 20.66 7.86 -20.89
CA GLY A 61 20.45 7.06 -19.69
C GLY A 61 18.97 6.76 -19.39
N PRO A 62 18.69 5.92 -18.38
CA PRO A 62 17.34 5.36 -18.17
C PRO A 62 16.26 6.39 -17.84
N GLY A 63 16.55 7.32 -16.92
CA GLY A 63 15.58 8.32 -16.45
C GLY A 63 15.13 9.29 -17.55
N ILE A 64 16.07 9.83 -18.34
CA ILE A 64 15.75 10.74 -19.45
C ILE A 64 15.03 9.99 -20.58
N ASN A 65 15.43 8.76 -20.87
CA ASN A 65 14.69 7.94 -21.85
C ASN A 65 13.23 7.71 -21.42
N MET A 66 12.99 7.45 -20.13
CA MET A 66 11.64 7.33 -19.60
C MET A 66 10.87 8.66 -19.69
N ASP A 67 11.51 9.79 -19.38
CA ASP A 67 10.91 11.12 -19.52
C ASP A 67 10.46 11.39 -20.96
N ASN A 68 11.35 11.16 -21.93
CA ASN A 68 11.09 11.30 -23.36
C ASN A 68 9.95 10.38 -23.83
N PHE A 69 9.95 9.13 -23.37
CA PHE A 69 8.89 8.18 -23.66
C PHE A 69 7.52 8.70 -23.18
N ILE A 70 7.41 9.13 -21.91
CA ILE A 70 6.16 9.66 -21.36
C ILE A 70 5.73 10.92 -22.12
N ARG A 71 6.66 11.84 -22.40
CA ARG A 71 6.37 13.04 -23.17
C ARG A 71 5.79 12.71 -24.54
N THR A 72 6.39 11.75 -25.25
CA THR A 72 5.92 11.27 -26.56
C THR A 72 4.53 10.66 -26.48
N VAL A 73 4.25 9.85 -25.45
CA VAL A 73 2.92 9.28 -25.18
C VAL A 73 1.85 10.36 -24.96
N LEU A 74 2.22 11.45 -24.26
CA LEU A 74 1.29 12.54 -23.97
C LEU A 74 1.10 13.50 -25.14
N ASP A 75 2.12 13.69 -25.98
CA ASP A 75 2.04 14.49 -27.21
C ASP A 75 1.22 13.77 -28.28
N ALA A 76 1.27 12.43 -28.32
CA ALA A 76 0.50 11.61 -29.25
C ALA A 76 -1.04 11.66 -29.04
N SER A 77 -1.54 12.17 -27.91
CA SER A 77 -2.97 12.44 -27.77
C SER A 77 -3.32 13.54 -26.77
N PRO A 78 -4.34 14.37 -27.06
CA PRO A 78 -4.73 15.51 -26.24
C PRO A 78 -5.52 15.14 -24.98
N GLY A 79 -5.92 13.88 -24.80
CA GLY A 79 -6.70 13.44 -23.63
C GLY A 79 -5.83 13.20 -22.38
N PRO A 80 -6.43 13.23 -21.17
CA PRO A 80 -5.74 12.87 -19.94
C PRO A 80 -5.24 11.42 -19.96
N LEU A 81 -4.13 11.18 -19.27
CA LEU A 81 -3.57 9.87 -19.01
C LEU A 81 -3.41 9.69 -17.49
N VAL A 82 -3.95 8.60 -16.95
CA VAL A 82 -3.77 8.22 -15.55
C VAL A 82 -2.91 6.97 -15.45
N TRP A 83 -1.79 7.05 -14.73
CA TRP A 83 -0.97 5.88 -14.42
C TRP A 83 -1.15 5.48 -12.96
N PHE A 84 -1.78 4.35 -12.73
CA PHE A 84 -1.92 3.74 -11.41
C PHE A 84 -0.72 2.86 -11.12
N MET A 85 0.06 3.20 -10.10
CA MET A 85 1.20 2.45 -9.59
C MET A 85 0.82 1.83 -8.24
N ASP A 86 0.62 0.51 -8.21
CA ASP A 86 0.26 -0.25 -7.02
C ASP A 86 1.47 -0.93 -6.39
N GLU A 87 1.48 -1.05 -5.06
CA GLU A 87 2.54 -1.72 -4.28
C GLU A 87 3.93 -1.06 -4.47
N ALA A 88 3.97 0.28 -4.53
CA ALA A 88 5.20 1.03 -4.75
C ALA A 88 6.25 0.86 -3.65
N ASP A 89 5.82 0.39 -2.47
CA ASP A 89 6.70 0.00 -1.36
C ASP A 89 7.64 -1.15 -1.72
N ARG A 90 7.35 -1.95 -2.75
CA ARG A 90 8.32 -2.94 -3.26
C ARG A 90 9.60 -2.29 -3.77
N LEU A 91 9.53 -1.03 -4.21
CA LEU A 91 10.72 -0.31 -4.69
C LEU A 91 11.56 0.25 -3.55
N PHE A 92 11.04 0.28 -2.32
CA PHE A 92 11.77 0.81 -1.18
C PHE A 92 13.00 -0.07 -0.90
N GLY A 93 14.17 0.55 -0.79
CA GLY A 93 15.46 -0.15 -0.64
C GLY A 93 16.14 -0.58 -1.93
N ILE A 94 15.52 -0.39 -3.11
CA ILE A 94 16.19 -0.60 -4.40
C ILE A 94 17.15 0.57 -4.67
N PRO A 95 18.40 0.34 -5.14
CA PRO A 95 19.40 1.39 -5.30
C PRO A 95 18.97 2.61 -6.13
N PHE A 96 18.17 2.40 -7.20
CA PHE A 96 17.71 3.47 -8.09
C PHE A 96 16.33 4.03 -7.73
N ALA A 97 15.74 3.63 -6.59
CA ALA A 97 14.38 4.03 -6.23
C ALA A 97 14.26 5.55 -6.05
N SER A 98 15.30 6.20 -5.50
CA SER A 98 15.36 7.67 -5.37
C SER A 98 15.22 8.36 -6.72
N ASP A 99 15.89 7.83 -7.74
CA ASP A 99 15.92 8.43 -9.07
C ASP A 99 14.56 8.25 -9.77
N PHE A 100 13.93 7.08 -9.60
CA PHE A 100 12.57 6.83 -10.08
C PHE A 100 11.53 7.74 -9.45
N PHE A 101 11.54 7.86 -8.13
CA PHE A 101 10.62 8.75 -7.42
C PHE A 101 10.92 10.23 -7.73
N GLY A 102 12.19 10.60 -7.89
CA GLY A 102 12.64 11.91 -8.36
C GLY A 102 12.10 12.26 -9.74
N LEU A 103 12.09 11.30 -10.67
CA LEU A 103 11.50 11.47 -12.00
C LEU A 103 9.98 11.68 -11.93
N ILE A 104 9.27 10.93 -11.08
CA ILE A 104 7.83 11.17 -10.90
C ILE A 104 7.56 12.58 -10.34
N ARG A 105 8.39 13.03 -9.40
CA ARG A 105 8.32 14.40 -8.86
C ARG A 105 8.60 15.43 -9.94
N SER A 106 9.55 15.19 -10.85
CA SER A 106 9.85 16.13 -11.94
C SER A 106 8.63 16.31 -12.85
N TRP A 107 7.93 15.24 -13.22
CA TRP A 107 6.68 15.33 -13.99
C TRP A 107 5.60 16.16 -13.31
N HIS A 108 5.48 16.02 -11.98
CA HIS A 108 4.57 16.86 -11.20
C HIS A 108 4.96 18.35 -11.29
N ASN A 109 6.25 18.66 -11.12
CA ASN A 109 6.75 20.04 -11.18
C ASN A 109 6.64 20.64 -12.59
N SER A 110 6.83 19.82 -13.63
CA SER A 110 6.71 20.24 -15.03
C SER A 110 5.32 20.77 -15.39
N ARG A 111 4.28 20.42 -14.62
CA ARG A 111 2.94 21.02 -14.76
C ARG A 111 2.94 22.53 -14.56
N ALA A 112 3.79 23.04 -13.66
CA ALA A 112 3.91 24.46 -13.37
C ALA A 112 4.92 25.15 -14.29
N THR A 113 6.09 24.53 -14.53
CA THR A 113 7.17 25.13 -15.33
C THR A 113 6.89 25.09 -16.83
N GLU A 114 6.15 24.09 -17.30
CA GLU A 114 5.68 23.96 -18.68
C GLU A 114 4.15 24.06 -18.71
N SER A 115 3.60 25.21 -18.31
CA SER A 115 2.15 25.42 -18.18
C SER A 115 1.33 25.17 -19.47
N HIS A 116 1.97 25.28 -20.64
CA HIS A 116 1.39 24.98 -21.96
C HIS A 116 1.80 23.60 -22.49
N GLY A 117 2.60 22.86 -21.72
CA GLY A 117 3.09 21.53 -22.06
C GLY A 117 2.09 20.41 -21.75
N PRO A 118 2.45 19.16 -22.08
CA PRO A 118 1.54 18.02 -21.97
C PRO A 118 1.30 17.56 -20.52
N TRP A 119 2.18 17.92 -19.58
CA TRP A 119 2.22 17.42 -18.20
C TRP A 119 0.95 17.68 -17.40
N GLY A 120 0.22 18.75 -17.71
CA GLY A 120 -1.09 19.06 -17.12
C GLY A 120 -2.10 17.90 -17.24
N ARG A 121 -1.92 17.04 -18.25
CA ARG A 121 -2.81 15.91 -18.57
C ARG A 121 -2.37 14.58 -17.95
N PHE A 122 -1.25 14.53 -17.23
CA PHE A 122 -0.62 13.27 -16.82
C PHE A 122 -0.66 13.01 -15.33
N THR A 123 -1.62 12.23 -14.87
CA THR A 123 -1.81 11.95 -13.44
C THR A 123 -1.16 10.62 -13.06
N VAL A 124 -0.29 10.65 -12.06
CA VAL A 124 0.22 9.43 -11.42
C VAL A 124 -0.51 9.24 -10.09
N ALA A 125 -1.09 8.07 -9.89
CA ALA A 125 -1.63 7.64 -8.60
C ALA A 125 -0.72 6.54 -8.05
N ILE A 126 -0.25 6.67 -6.81
CA ILE A 126 0.68 5.73 -6.18
C ILE A 126 0.02 5.19 -4.92
N SER A 127 -0.02 3.87 -4.77
CA SER A 127 -0.38 3.21 -3.51
C SER A 127 0.83 2.47 -2.95
N TYR A 128 0.91 2.48 -1.62
CA TYR A 128 1.97 1.88 -0.83
C TYR A 128 1.42 1.60 0.57
N ALA A 129 1.88 0.54 1.22
CA ALA A 129 1.40 0.14 2.54
C ALA A 129 2.17 0.78 3.71
N THR A 130 3.41 1.20 3.47
CA THR A 130 4.33 1.67 4.52
C THR A 130 4.44 3.17 4.62
N GLU A 131 4.98 3.68 5.71
CA GLU A 131 5.33 5.08 5.76
C GLU A 131 6.53 5.35 4.85
N ALA A 132 6.26 5.80 3.62
CA ALA A 132 7.28 5.99 2.58
C ALA A 132 8.49 6.83 3.05
N HIS A 133 8.26 7.80 3.95
CA HIS A 133 9.32 8.65 4.51
C HIS A 133 10.39 7.88 5.31
N LEU A 134 10.09 6.66 5.78
CA LEU A 134 11.07 5.80 6.45
C LEU A 134 12.13 5.26 5.48
N PHE A 135 11.86 5.25 4.17
CA PHE A 135 12.70 4.60 3.15
C PHE A 135 13.21 5.55 2.07
N ILE A 136 12.68 6.76 2.04
CA ILE A 136 13.13 7.79 1.12
C ILE A 136 14.36 8.47 1.73
N GLN A 137 15.52 8.26 1.10
CA GLN A 137 16.79 8.85 1.54
C GLN A 137 16.77 10.39 1.52
N ASP A 138 16.10 10.99 0.53
CA ASP A 138 15.89 12.44 0.46
C ASP A 138 14.40 12.77 0.24
N LEU A 139 13.72 13.13 1.34
CA LEU A 139 12.30 13.53 1.28
C LEU A 139 12.06 14.69 0.31
N ASN A 140 13.02 15.58 0.09
CA ASN A 140 12.86 16.73 -0.79
C ASN A 140 12.84 16.32 -2.28
N GLN A 141 13.32 15.12 -2.61
CA GLN A 141 13.36 14.60 -3.98
C GLN A 141 12.20 13.64 -4.29
N SER A 142 11.38 13.32 -3.30
CA SER A 142 10.29 12.35 -3.46
C SER A 142 8.99 13.01 -3.96
N PRO A 143 8.09 12.25 -4.63
CA PRO A 143 6.78 12.73 -5.05
C PRO A 143 5.76 12.71 -3.90
N PHE A 144 6.08 12.03 -2.78
CA PHE A 144 5.15 11.73 -1.70
C PHE A 144 4.79 12.97 -0.85
N ASN A 145 5.53 14.07 -0.96
CA ASN A 145 5.23 15.34 -0.28
C ASN A 145 4.64 16.44 -1.19
N VAL A 146 4.60 16.24 -2.52
CA VAL A 146 4.03 17.20 -3.48
C VAL A 146 2.67 16.79 -4.01
N GLY A 147 2.36 15.49 -3.98
CA GLY A 147 1.06 14.97 -4.38
C GLY A 147 -0.03 15.16 -3.32
N ARG A 148 -1.28 14.90 -3.73
CA ARG A 148 -2.40 14.78 -2.78
C ARG A 148 -2.29 13.46 -2.02
N HIS A 149 -1.96 13.53 -0.74
CA HIS A 149 -1.90 12.35 0.13
C HIS A 149 -3.32 11.92 0.57
N LEU A 150 -3.66 10.65 0.32
CA LEU A 150 -4.92 10.03 0.74
C LEU A 150 -4.62 8.89 1.71
N GLN A 151 -4.59 9.21 3.00
CA GLN A 151 -4.37 8.20 4.04
C GLN A 151 -5.61 7.33 4.20
N LEU A 152 -5.48 6.03 3.93
CA LEU A 152 -6.53 5.04 4.22
C LEU A 152 -6.39 4.60 5.67
N ARG A 153 -7.36 4.96 6.51
CA ARG A 153 -7.42 4.56 7.91
C ARG A 153 -8.35 3.36 8.08
N GLY A 154 -8.26 2.71 9.24
CA GLY A 154 -9.32 1.78 9.68
C GLY A 154 -10.67 2.50 9.70
N PHE A 155 -11.74 1.74 9.54
CA PHE A 155 -13.09 2.26 9.58
C PHE A 155 -13.36 2.94 10.92
N ASP A 156 -13.89 4.16 10.86
CA ASP A 156 -14.49 4.78 12.05
C ASP A 156 -15.81 4.09 12.42
N ARG A 157 -16.41 4.51 13.53
CA ARG A 157 -17.67 3.95 14.01
C ARG A 157 -18.78 4.02 12.96
N GLU A 158 -18.96 5.17 12.31
CA GLU A 158 -20.03 5.37 11.32
C GLU A 158 -19.82 4.45 10.11
N GLN A 159 -18.58 4.27 9.68
CA GLN A 159 -18.21 3.37 8.60
C GLN A 159 -18.41 1.89 8.98
N VAL A 160 -18.15 1.50 10.23
CA VAL A 160 -18.45 0.15 10.72
C VAL A 160 -19.97 -0.08 10.80
N GLU A 161 -20.74 0.90 11.27
CA GLU A 161 -22.21 0.83 11.34
C GLU A 161 -22.83 0.74 9.93
N GLU A 162 -22.36 1.56 8.98
CA GLU A 162 -22.77 1.48 7.58
C GLU A 162 -22.39 0.13 6.95
N LEU A 163 -21.21 -0.40 7.25
CA LEU A 163 -20.82 -1.72 6.78
C LEU A 163 -21.68 -2.82 7.39
N ASN A 164 -22.01 -2.73 8.68
CA ASN A 164 -22.94 -3.63 9.37
C ASN A 164 -24.30 -3.64 8.69
N HIS A 165 -24.83 -2.45 8.34
CA HIS A 165 -26.10 -2.33 7.62
C HIS A 165 -26.07 -3.02 6.26
N ARG A 166 -24.97 -2.88 5.50
CA ARG A 166 -24.79 -3.59 4.23
C ARG A 166 -24.72 -5.12 4.37
N TYR A 167 -24.37 -5.62 5.55
CA TYR A 167 -24.42 -7.04 5.90
C TYR A 167 -25.81 -7.49 6.39
N GLY A 168 -26.79 -6.58 6.44
CA GLY A 168 -28.12 -6.83 6.97
C GLY A 168 -28.12 -6.95 8.49
N ASP A 169 -27.42 -6.02 9.15
CA ASP A 169 -27.42 -5.73 10.59
C ASP A 169 -27.14 -6.93 11.51
N PRO A 170 -26.05 -7.70 11.31
CA PRO A 170 -25.69 -8.80 12.21
C PRO A 170 -25.27 -8.34 13.62
N LEU A 171 -24.76 -7.11 13.77
CA LEU A 171 -24.57 -6.47 15.08
C LEU A 171 -25.83 -5.67 15.41
N VAL A 172 -26.50 -6.03 16.50
CA VAL A 172 -27.86 -5.58 16.83
C VAL A 172 -27.88 -4.37 17.77
N SER A 173 -26.74 -4.01 18.37
CA SER A 173 -26.66 -2.85 19.26
C SER A 173 -25.42 -1.98 19.03
N PRO A 174 -25.48 -0.66 19.34
CA PRO A 174 -24.31 0.20 19.31
C PRO A 174 -23.17 -0.26 20.21
N GLY A 175 -23.48 -1.02 21.26
CA GLY A 175 -22.48 -1.63 22.15
C GLY A 175 -21.66 -2.71 21.45
N GLU A 176 -22.29 -3.50 20.59
CA GLU A 176 -21.61 -4.55 19.81
C GLU A 176 -20.67 -3.94 18.76
N THR A 177 -21.15 -2.93 18.02
CA THR A 177 -20.30 -2.18 17.09
C THR A 177 -19.10 -1.55 17.80
N GLN A 178 -19.31 -0.95 18.96
CA GLN A 178 -18.21 -0.37 19.74
C GLN A 178 -17.22 -1.45 20.23
N ALA A 179 -17.71 -2.61 20.67
CA ALA A 179 -16.84 -3.70 21.10
C ALA A 179 -16.01 -4.27 19.94
N LEU A 180 -16.61 -4.41 18.75
CA LEU A 180 -15.87 -4.80 17.56
C LEU A 180 -14.80 -3.76 17.21
N LEU A 181 -15.16 -2.47 17.22
CA LEU A 181 -14.22 -1.38 16.94
C LEU A 181 -13.05 -1.37 17.94
N GLN A 182 -13.30 -1.62 19.23
CA GLN A 182 -12.23 -1.74 20.24
C GLN A 182 -11.31 -2.93 20.00
N LEU A 183 -11.85 -4.04 19.49
CA LEU A 183 -11.08 -5.26 19.24
C LEU A 183 -10.19 -5.14 17.99
N VAL A 184 -10.76 -4.63 16.88
CA VAL A 184 -10.10 -4.69 15.56
C VAL A 184 -9.67 -3.31 15.02
N SER A 185 -9.92 -2.23 15.76
CA SER A 185 -9.60 -0.84 15.39
C SER A 185 -10.12 -0.45 14.00
N GLY A 186 -11.26 -1.00 13.59
CA GLY A 186 -11.85 -0.75 12.27
C GLY A 186 -11.05 -1.32 11.10
N GLN A 187 -10.09 -2.22 11.35
CA GLN A 187 -9.29 -2.83 10.29
C GLN A 187 -10.23 -3.50 9.27
N PRO A 188 -10.18 -3.12 7.96
CA PRO A 188 -11.24 -3.48 7.02
C PRO A 188 -11.46 -4.98 6.83
N PHE A 189 -10.39 -5.78 6.79
CA PHE A 189 -10.46 -7.23 6.65
C PHE A 189 -11.07 -7.89 7.89
N LEU A 190 -10.60 -7.53 9.09
CA LEU A 190 -11.07 -8.08 10.36
C LEU A 190 -12.53 -7.70 10.62
N THR A 191 -12.88 -6.44 10.40
CA THR A 191 -14.27 -5.96 10.53
C THR A 191 -15.19 -6.74 9.60
N ARG A 192 -14.82 -6.88 8.33
CA ARG A 192 -15.59 -7.64 7.35
C ARG A 192 -15.72 -9.12 7.73
N ARG A 193 -14.63 -9.72 8.22
CA ARG A 193 -14.60 -11.11 8.66
C ARG A 193 -15.52 -11.33 9.85
N ALA A 194 -15.54 -10.41 10.82
CA ALA A 194 -16.42 -10.49 11.96
C ALA A 194 -17.90 -10.47 11.54
N LEU A 195 -18.27 -9.49 10.72
CA LEU A 195 -19.64 -9.35 10.19
C LEU A 195 -20.08 -10.57 9.37
N ASP A 196 -19.18 -11.12 8.54
CA ASP A 196 -19.45 -12.32 7.73
C ASP A 196 -19.69 -13.57 8.60
N VAL A 197 -18.90 -13.76 9.67
CA VAL A 197 -19.06 -14.89 10.60
C VAL A 197 -20.42 -14.82 11.30
N VAL A 198 -20.78 -13.65 11.85
CA VAL A 198 -22.07 -13.47 12.54
C VAL A 198 -23.23 -13.59 11.56
N LYS A 199 -23.13 -12.96 10.38
CA LYS A 199 -24.19 -12.99 9.36
C LYS A 199 -24.51 -14.40 8.87
N ARG A 200 -23.49 -15.26 8.75
CA ARG A 200 -23.68 -16.66 8.34
C ARG A 200 -24.24 -17.55 9.45
N GLY A 201 -24.35 -17.04 10.68
CA GLY A 201 -24.77 -17.83 11.84
C GLY A 201 -23.73 -18.87 12.27
N ALA A 202 -22.47 -18.71 11.87
CA ALA A 202 -21.39 -19.61 12.30
C ALA A 202 -21.08 -19.43 13.80
N MET A 203 -21.30 -18.22 14.31
CA MET A 203 -21.12 -17.84 15.72
C MET A 203 -21.95 -16.59 16.00
N ASP A 204 -22.52 -16.46 17.21
CA ASP A 204 -23.09 -15.17 17.64
C ASP A 204 -21.97 -14.17 18.02
N PHE A 205 -22.32 -12.90 18.14
CA PHE A 205 -21.31 -11.86 18.42
C PHE A 205 -20.63 -12.01 19.80
N PRO A 206 -21.33 -12.34 20.89
CA PRO A 206 -20.68 -12.63 22.17
C PRO A 206 -19.64 -13.75 22.11
N ALA A 207 -19.97 -14.88 21.46
CA ALA A 207 -19.02 -15.96 21.27
C ALA A 207 -17.86 -15.52 20.34
N LEU A 208 -18.13 -14.74 19.30
CA LEU A 208 -17.10 -14.19 18.41
C LEU A 208 -16.05 -13.42 19.20
N LEU A 209 -16.47 -12.53 20.09
CA LEU A 209 -15.56 -11.78 20.95
C LEU A 209 -14.79 -12.68 21.92
N ALA A 210 -15.46 -13.66 22.54
CA ALA A 210 -14.85 -14.57 23.50
C ALA A 210 -13.80 -15.51 22.88
N HIS A 211 -13.92 -15.80 21.58
CA HIS A 211 -13.01 -16.69 20.86
C HIS A 211 -12.10 -15.96 19.85
N ALA A 212 -12.12 -14.63 19.82
CA ALA A 212 -11.49 -13.84 18.76
C ALA A 212 -10.00 -14.12 18.58
N ASP A 213 -9.28 -14.26 19.69
CA ASP A 213 -7.82 -14.46 19.77
C ASP A 213 -7.44 -15.94 19.91
N ARG A 214 -8.30 -16.87 19.49
CA ARG A 214 -7.99 -18.30 19.49
C ARG A 214 -7.55 -18.81 18.12
N ASP A 215 -6.72 -19.84 18.15
CA ASP A 215 -6.27 -20.56 16.95
C ASP A 215 -7.40 -21.16 16.12
N ASP A 216 -8.49 -21.58 16.77
CA ASP A 216 -9.72 -22.12 16.19
C ASP A 216 -10.85 -21.06 16.10
N GLY A 217 -10.53 -19.81 16.41
CA GLY A 217 -11.45 -18.68 16.44
C GLY A 217 -11.78 -18.09 15.07
N PRO A 218 -12.65 -17.06 15.02
CA PRO A 218 -13.12 -16.42 13.78
C PRO A 218 -12.00 -15.82 12.92
N PHE A 219 -10.88 -15.47 13.55
CA PHE A 219 -9.69 -14.89 12.93
C PHE A 219 -8.47 -15.83 12.90
N GLY A 220 -8.58 -17.07 13.38
CA GLY A 220 -7.45 -17.96 13.67
C GLY A 220 -6.49 -18.16 12.49
N ASP A 221 -7.00 -18.45 11.28
CA ASP A 221 -6.15 -18.61 10.09
C ASP A 221 -5.33 -17.35 9.75
N HIS A 222 -5.92 -16.17 9.94
CA HIS A 222 -5.24 -14.90 9.68
C HIS A 222 -4.19 -14.63 10.75
N LEU A 223 -4.54 -14.85 12.01
CA LEU A 223 -3.64 -14.67 13.15
C LEU A 223 -2.44 -15.61 13.08
N LYS A 224 -2.63 -16.88 12.69
CA LYS A 224 -1.54 -17.83 12.44
C LYS A 224 -0.59 -17.37 11.34
N ARG A 225 -1.10 -16.81 10.24
CA ARG A 225 -0.25 -16.26 9.17
C ARG A 225 0.59 -15.09 9.68
N ILE A 226 -0.02 -14.20 10.47
CA ILE A 226 0.72 -13.10 11.12
C ILE A 226 1.80 -13.66 12.05
N LEU A 227 1.46 -14.63 12.90
CA LEU A 227 2.42 -15.25 13.81
C LEU A 227 3.60 -15.87 13.06
N VAL A 228 3.35 -16.66 12.00
CA VAL A 228 4.43 -17.23 11.19
C VAL A 228 5.33 -16.14 10.58
N ALA A 229 4.73 -15.06 10.06
CA ALA A 229 5.50 -13.95 9.50
C ALA A 229 6.34 -13.23 10.56
N VAL A 230 5.78 -12.98 11.74
CA VAL A 230 6.47 -12.33 12.87
C VAL A 230 7.58 -13.24 13.43
N SER A 231 7.33 -14.55 13.53
CA SER A 231 8.30 -15.53 14.05
C SER A 231 9.56 -15.68 13.19
N GLN A 232 9.51 -15.26 11.92
CA GLN A 232 10.67 -15.24 11.02
C GLN A 232 11.57 -14.01 11.23
N LEU A 233 11.25 -13.15 12.20
CA LEU A 233 11.97 -11.90 12.48
C LEU A 233 12.52 -11.93 13.93
N PRO A 234 13.70 -12.50 14.16
CA PRO A 234 14.25 -12.72 15.51
C PRO A 234 14.36 -11.43 16.33
N GLU A 235 14.80 -10.33 15.72
CA GLU A 235 14.95 -9.05 16.43
C GLU A 235 13.61 -8.43 16.82
N VAL A 236 12.57 -8.64 16.00
CA VAL A 236 11.20 -8.22 16.31
C VAL A 236 10.65 -9.05 17.47
N LEU A 237 10.89 -10.36 17.48
CA LEU A 237 10.49 -11.23 18.58
C LEU A 237 11.12 -10.78 19.91
N ASP A 238 12.41 -10.47 19.90
CA ASP A 238 13.13 -10.04 21.09
C ASP A 238 12.63 -8.67 21.59
N ALA A 239 12.33 -7.74 20.68
CA ALA A 239 11.73 -6.45 21.03
C ALA A 239 10.32 -6.60 21.62
N LEU A 240 9.48 -7.46 21.01
CA LEU A 240 8.13 -7.74 21.49
C LEU A 240 8.11 -8.41 22.87
N ARG A 241 9.11 -9.25 23.14
CA ARG A 241 9.29 -9.94 24.42
C ARG A 241 9.86 -9.03 25.52
N SER A 242 10.80 -8.15 25.16
CA SER A 242 11.52 -7.31 26.13
C SER A 242 10.74 -6.08 26.57
N SER A 243 9.86 -5.54 25.72
CA SER A 243 8.89 -4.52 26.14
C SER A 243 7.64 -4.49 25.26
N PRO A 244 6.48 -4.98 25.74
CA PRO A 244 5.22 -4.85 25.00
C PRO A 244 4.76 -3.40 24.84
N GLU A 245 5.29 -2.49 25.67
CA GLU A 245 5.17 -1.05 25.53
C GLU A 245 6.55 -0.46 25.31
N THR A 246 6.87 -0.07 24.08
CA THR A 246 8.07 0.71 23.70
C THR A 246 9.42 0.03 23.92
N SER A 247 10.05 -0.35 22.81
CA SER A 247 11.49 -0.17 22.66
C SER A 247 11.79 0.13 21.19
N HIS A 248 12.77 1.00 20.96
CA HIS A 248 13.25 1.32 19.62
C HIS A 248 13.72 0.03 18.95
N LEU A 249 12.93 -0.49 18.01
CA LEU A 249 13.37 -1.57 17.13
C LEU A 249 14.64 -1.10 16.42
N ARG A 250 15.75 -1.80 16.64
CA ARG A 250 17.03 -1.49 15.99
C ARG A 250 17.08 -2.04 14.56
N ASP A 251 16.27 -3.05 14.26
CA ASP A 251 16.08 -3.62 12.93
C ASP A 251 15.05 -2.84 12.11
N ALA A 252 15.55 -2.01 11.18
CA ALA A 252 14.71 -1.26 10.27
C ALA A 252 13.94 -2.18 9.29
N ASP A 253 14.50 -3.33 8.90
CA ASP A 253 13.90 -4.23 7.91
C ASP A 253 12.80 -5.11 8.51
N GLY A 254 13.03 -5.65 9.71
CA GLY A 254 12.02 -6.37 10.47
C GLY A 254 10.83 -5.48 10.83
N PHE A 255 11.11 -4.26 11.30
CA PHE A 255 10.06 -3.27 11.57
C PHE A 255 9.28 -2.90 10.32
N HIS A 256 9.99 -2.62 9.21
CA HIS A 256 9.38 -2.33 7.92
C HIS A 256 8.32 -3.36 7.57
N ARG A 257 8.67 -4.65 7.61
CA ARG A 257 7.76 -5.75 7.25
C ARG A 257 6.50 -5.79 8.10
N LEU A 258 6.58 -5.43 9.39
CA LEU A 258 5.40 -5.38 10.27
C LEU A 258 4.48 -4.22 9.93
N VAL A 259 5.06 -3.07 9.59
CA VAL A 259 4.31 -1.89 9.16
C VAL A 259 3.69 -2.13 7.78
N SER A 260 4.44 -2.68 6.80
CA SER A 260 3.90 -3.05 5.48
C SER A 260 2.79 -4.08 5.60
N GLY A 261 2.98 -5.05 6.50
CA GLY A 261 1.98 -6.07 6.81
C GLY A 261 0.76 -5.55 7.57
N GLY A 262 0.76 -4.28 7.99
CA GLY A 262 -0.33 -3.67 8.77
C GLY A 262 -0.52 -4.29 10.15
N VAL A 263 0.50 -4.95 10.70
CA VAL A 263 0.49 -5.57 12.05
C VAL A 263 0.76 -4.51 13.13
N MET A 264 1.64 -3.57 12.82
CA MET A 264 2.00 -2.46 13.69
C MET A 264 2.01 -1.15 12.90
N TYR A 265 2.01 -0.04 13.63
CA TYR A 265 2.23 1.29 13.08
C TYR A 265 3.12 2.12 14.01
N GLN A 266 3.69 3.18 13.47
CA GLN A 266 4.44 4.17 14.23
C GLN A 266 3.55 5.36 14.59
N THR A 267 3.59 5.78 15.83
CA THR A 267 2.92 7.01 16.28
C THR A 267 3.79 8.23 15.98
N SER A 268 3.20 9.42 16.03
CA SER A 268 3.92 10.68 15.81
C SER A 268 5.04 10.97 16.81
N ASP A 269 5.01 10.34 18.00
CA ASP A 269 6.07 10.38 19.00
C ASP A 269 7.09 9.23 18.85
N ASN A 270 7.16 8.62 17.66
CA ASN A 270 8.12 7.58 17.29
C ASN A 270 7.97 6.28 18.11
N LYS A 271 6.83 6.08 18.78
CA LYS A 271 6.50 4.83 19.47
C LYS A 271 5.87 3.85 18.51
N ILE A 272 6.00 2.57 18.83
CA ILE A 272 5.45 1.48 18.04
C ILE A 272 4.26 0.92 18.79
N ALA A 273 3.16 0.71 18.08
CA ALA A 273 1.94 0.14 18.61
C ALA A 273 1.36 -0.92 17.66
N PHE A 274 0.65 -1.89 18.22
CA PHE A 274 -0.14 -2.83 17.42
C PHE A 274 -1.30 -2.10 16.76
N THR A 275 -1.58 -2.43 15.49
CA THR A 275 -2.69 -1.85 14.73
C THR A 275 -4.04 -2.05 15.42
N CYS A 276 -4.21 -3.19 16.11
CA CYS A 276 -5.41 -3.46 16.88
C CYS A 276 -5.14 -4.36 18.09
N GLU A 277 -6.09 -4.31 19.02
CA GLU A 277 -6.09 -5.07 20.26
C GLU A 277 -6.07 -6.59 20.02
N LEU A 278 -6.75 -7.06 18.97
CA LEU A 278 -6.73 -8.47 18.57
C LEU A 278 -5.31 -8.97 18.28
N TYR A 279 -4.52 -8.22 17.52
CA TYR A 279 -3.13 -8.58 17.22
C TYR A 279 -2.27 -8.58 18.48
N ARG A 280 -2.45 -7.57 19.34
CA ARG A 280 -1.74 -7.50 20.62
C ARG A 280 -2.00 -8.74 21.48
N ARG A 281 -3.27 -9.10 21.70
CA ARG A 281 -3.66 -10.26 22.53
C ARG A 281 -3.06 -11.56 22.00
N TYR A 282 -3.27 -11.83 20.71
CA TYR A 282 -2.82 -13.07 20.09
C TYR A 282 -1.30 -13.19 20.11
N LEU A 283 -0.57 -12.16 19.64
CA LEU A 283 0.89 -12.22 19.59
C LEU A 283 1.51 -12.26 20.98
N GLN A 284 0.97 -11.54 21.98
CA GLN A 284 1.48 -11.66 23.36
C GLN A 284 1.28 -13.07 23.91
N MET A 285 0.14 -13.71 23.67
CA MET A 285 -0.11 -15.09 24.12
C MET A 285 0.87 -16.10 23.51
N HIS A 286 1.21 -15.94 22.24
CA HIS A 286 2.04 -16.91 21.51
C HIS A 286 3.55 -16.59 21.50
N LEU A 287 3.94 -15.36 21.82
CA LEU A 287 5.34 -14.93 21.83
C LEU A 287 5.93 -14.78 23.23
N SER A 288 5.09 -14.78 24.27
CA SER A 288 5.56 -14.88 25.66
C SER A 288 6.30 -16.20 25.89
N PRO A 289 7.40 -16.19 26.66
CA PRO A 289 8.21 -17.38 26.92
C PRO A 289 7.47 -18.48 27.67
#